data_AF-A0A7I0JI13-F1
#
_entry.id   AF-A0A7I0JI13-F1
#
_cell.length_a   1.000
_cell.length_b   1.000
_cell.length_c   1.000
_cell.angle_alpha   90.00
_cell.angle_beta   90.00
_cell.angle_gamma   90.00
#
_symmetry.space_group_name_H-M   'P 1'
#
loop_
_entity.id
_entity.type
_entity.pdbx_description
1 polymer ?
#
loop_
_entity_poly.entity_id
_entity_poly.type
_entity_poly.pdbx_seq_one_letter_code
_entity_poly.pdbx_strand_id
1 'polypeptide(L)' 'RRSQEVGLVSAAMWSPMAKRNIAIASLQRPYGDTIVDDFWVEIYAMRELQYQKLMKRAKVVQRPFIKLDRRTASPPADL' A
#
# COMPACT_ATOMS: atom_id res chain seq x y z
N ARG A 1 15.20 -14.08 -13.15
CA ARG A 1 14.00 -13.28 -13.46
C ARG A 1 14.40 -11.82 -13.49
N ARG A 2 14.05 -11.06 -14.54
CA ARG A 2 14.33 -9.63 -14.62
C ARG A 2 13.22 -8.90 -13.86
N SER A 3 13.57 -8.15 -12.82
CA SER A 3 12.62 -7.28 -12.11
C SER A 3 12.39 -6.02 -12.93
N GLN A 4 11.12 -5.67 -13.15
CA GLN A 4 10.72 -4.46 -13.85
C GLN A 4 10.14 -3.47 -12.83
N GLU A 5 10.58 -2.21 -12.91
CA GLU A 5 9.92 -1.12 -12.22
C GLU A 5 8.64 -0.74 -12.97
N VAL A 6 7.52 -0.78 -12.26
CA VAL A 6 6.17 -0.63 -12.83
C VAL A 6 5.44 0.60 -12.30
N GLY A 7 6.05 1.35 -11.40
CA GLY A 7 5.42 2.50 -10.76
C GLY A 7 6.19 3.05 -9.57
N LEU A 8 5.60 4.07 -8.94
CA LEU A 8 6.20 4.87 -7.88
C LEU A 8 5.30 4.93 -6.66
N VAL A 9 5.87 4.74 -5.46
CA VAL A 9 5.19 4.98 -4.18
C VAL A 9 5.23 6.47 -3.87
N SER A 10 4.06 7.10 -3.71
CA SER A 10 3.95 8.53 -3.41
C SER A 10 3.80 8.82 -1.91
N ALA A 11 3.20 7.90 -1.16
CA ALA A 11 3.03 8.03 0.29
C ALA A 11 2.98 6.65 0.95
N ALA A 12 3.49 6.55 2.18
CA ALA A 12 3.42 5.33 2.98
C ALA A 12 3.30 5.64 4.48
N MET A 13 2.65 4.74 5.22
CA MET A 13 2.54 4.82 6.68
C MET A 13 2.40 3.43 7.30
N TRP A 14 2.76 3.31 8.58
CA TRP A 14 2.31 2.19 9.41
C TRP A 14 0.94 2.51 9.99
N SER A 15 -0.03 1.62 9.83
CA SER A 15 -1.36 1.75 10.43
C SER A 15 -1.45 0.92 11.72
N PRO A 16 -1.61 1.57 12.89
CA PRO A 16 -1.80 0.86 14.15
C PRO A 16 -3.09 0.04 14.18
N MET A 17 -4.12 0.51 13.46
CA MET A 17 -5.45 -0.10 13.41
C MET A 17 -5.49 -1.31 12.47
N ALA A 18 -4.87 -1.22 11.29
CA ALA A 18 -4.79 -2.35 10.37
C ALA A 18 -3.67 -3.34 10.70
N LYS A 19 -2.77 -2.99 11.64
CA LYS A 19 -1.54 -3.72 11.98
C LYS A 19 -0.66 -4.01 10.76
N ARG A 20 -0.62 -3.07 9.82
CA ARG A 20 0.00 -3.24 8.49
C ARG A 20 0.67 -1.95 8.04
N ASN A 21 1.71 -2.10 7.23
CA ASN A 21 2.27 -1.00 6.43
C ASN A 21 1.39 -0.80 5.20
N ILE A 22 1.04 0.45 4.93
CA ILE A 22 0.14 0.86 3.84
C ILE A 22 0.88 1.86 2.98
N ALA A 23 0.72 1.74 1.66
CA ALA A 23 1.30 2.67 0.70
C ALA A 23 0.29 3.03 -0.38
N ILE A 24 0.45 4.23 -0.95
CA ILE A 24 -0.23 4.68 -2.16
C ILE A 24 0.84 4.75 -3.24
N ALA A 25 0.54 4.18 -4.40
CA ALA A 25 1.43 4.16 -5.54
C ALA A 25 0.69 4.44 -6.84
N SER A 26 1.40 5.06 -7.78
CA SER A 26 0.98 5.19 -9.18
C SER A 26 1.63 4.07 -9.97
N LEU A 27 0.81 3.24 -10.64
CA LEU A 27 1.27 2.10 -11.43
C LEU A 27 0.96 2.34 -12.92
N GLN A 28 1.84 1.85 -13.80
CA GLN A 28 1.59 1.81 -15.23
C GLN A 28 0.56 0.71 -15.54
N ARG A 29 -0.37 0.94 -16.48
CA ARG A 29 -1.27 -0.13 -16.93
C ARG A 29 -0.46 -1.22 -17.64
N PRO A 30 -0.78 -2.51 -17.45
CA PRO A 30 -1.97 -3.05 -16.79
C PRO A 30 -1.81 -3.40 -15.30
N TYR A 31 -0.73 -2.94 -14.64
CA TYR A 31 -0.46 -3.22 -13.23
C TYR A 31 -1.45 -2.48 -12.31
N GLY A 32 -2.03 -3.20 -11.35
CA GLY A 32 -3.08 -2.72 -10.44
C GLY A 32 -4.51 -2.87 -10.97
N ASP A 33 -4.69 -3.31 -12.22
CA ASP A 33 -5.99 -3.57 -12.84
C ASP A 33 -6.15 -5.08 -13.12
N THR A 34 -5.55 -5.58 -14.21
CA THR A 34 -5.57 -7.03 -14.52
C THR A 34 -4.40 -7.79 -13.91
N ILE A 35 -3.28 -7.11 -13.62
CA ILE A 35 -2.11 -7.70 -12.95
C ILE A 35 -2.03 -7.15 -11.52
N VAL A 36 -2.38 -7.97 -10.53
CA VAL A 36 -2.50 -7.54 -9.12
C VAL A 36 -1.54 -8.24 -8.16
N ASP A 37 -0.73 -9.18 -8.67
CA ASP A 37 0.13 -10.06 -7.87
C ASP A 37 1.63 -9.86 -8.13
N ASP A 38 2.45 -10.45 -7.25
CA ASP A 38 3.92 -10.45 -7.27
C ASP A 38 4.58 -9.06 -7.27
N PHE A 39 3.97 -8.10 -6.58
CA PHE A 39 4.58 -6.79 -6.37
C PHE A 39 5.63 -6.81 -5.27
N TRP A 40 6.74 -6.15 -5.54
CA TRP A 40 7.80 -5.88 -4.60
C TRP A 40 8.04 -4.38 -4.53
N VAL A 41 8.16 -3.88 -3.30
CA VAL A 41 8.42 -2.48 -3.02
C VAL A 41 9.84 -2.35 -2.50
N GLU A 42 10.59 -1.47 -3.14
CA GLU A 42 11.88 -1.02 -2.68
C GLU A 42 11.69 0.03 -1.59
N ILE A 43 12.22 -0.23 -0.40
CA ILE A 43 12.21 0.72 0.73
C ILE A 43 13.63 0.92 1.24
N TYR A 44 13.94 2.15 1.63
CA TYR A 44 15.17 2.47 2.34
C TYR A 44 14.84 2.62 3.82
N ALA A 45 15.40 1.74 4.65
CA ALA A 45 15.18 1.76 6.09
C ALA A 45 16.51 2.03 6.82
N MET A 46 16.46 2.91 7.82
CA MET A 46 17.60 3.15 8.69
C MET A 46 17.82 1.95 9.62
N ARG A 47 19.00 1.32 9.55
CA ARG A 47 19.44 0.24 10.44
C ARG A 47 20.89 0.52 10.83
N GLU A 48 21.16 0.60 12.13
CA GLU A 48 22.52 0.83 12.66
C GLU A 48 23.19 2.07 12.03
N LEU A 49 22.46 3.19 11.96
CA LEU A 49 22.90 4.47 11.35
C LEU A 49 23.18 4.41 9.84
N GLN A 50 22.82 3.33 9.16
CA GLN A 50 22.94 3.21 7.70
C GLN A 50 21.59 2.97 7.04
N TYR A 51 21.35 3.61 5.89
CA TYR A 51 20.20 3.30 5.07
C TYR A 51 20.44 2.02 4.29
N GLN A 52 19.65 1.00 4.59
CA GLN A 52 19.66 -0.28 3.89
C GLN A 52 18.49 -0.34 2.91
N LYS A 53 18.79 -0.72 1.66
CA LYS A 53 17.77 -1.06 0.65
C LYS A 53 17.14 -2.40 1.01
N LEU A 54 15.82 -2.42 1.14
CA LEU A 54 15.04 -3.63 1.41
C LEU A 54 13.98 -3.81 0.33
N MET A 55 13.78 -5.05 -0.09
CA MET A 55 12.68 -5.43 -0.98
C MET A 55 11.59 -6.12 -0.15
N LYS A 56 10.37 -5.57 -0.17
CA LYS A 56 9.22 -6.12 0.58
C LYS A 56 8.07 -6.44 -0.36
N ARG A 57 7.51 -7.63 -0.20
CA ARG A 57 6.34 -8.05 -0.96
C ARG A 57 5.13 -7.19 -0.56
N ALA A 58 4.40 -6.71 -1.56
CA ALA A 58 3.19 -5.94 -1.41
C ALA A 58 2.02 -6.61 -2.15
N LYS A 59 0.80 -6.27 -1.73
CA LYS A 59 -0.43 -6.71 -2.36
C LYS A 59 -1.29 -5.49 -2.68
N VAL A 60 -1.86 -5.45 -3.87
CA VAL A 60 -2.87 -4.45 -4.23
C VAL A 60 -4.17 -4.80 -3.50
N VAL A 61 -4.74 -3.81 -2.82
CA VAL A 61 -5.99 -3.97 -2.08
C VAL A 61 -7.00 -2.90 -2.51
N GLN A 62 -8.28 -3.25 -2.45
CA GLN A 62 -9.36 -2.31 -2.72
C GLN A 62 -9.40 -1.22 -1.63
N ARG A 63 -9.64 0.03 -2.04
CA ARG A 63 -9.80 1.17 -1.12
C ARG A 63 -11.27 1.25 -0.66
N PRO A 64 -11.57 1.71 0.56
CA PRO A 64 -10.65 2.18 1.61
C PRO A 64 -10.07 1.04 2.46
N PHE A 65 -8.87 1.25 3.03
CA PHE A 65 -8.19 0.25 3.88
C PHE A 65 -8.99 -0.14 5.14
N ILE A 66 -9.83 0.77 5.64
CA ILE A 66 -10.70 0.58 6.80
C ILE A 66 -12.03 1.29 6.52
N LYS A 67 -13.13 0.55 6.57
CA LYS A 67 -14.49 1.05 6.47
C LYS A 67 -15.17 0.86 7.83
N LEU A 68 -15.67 1.96 8.39
CA LEU A 68 -16.46 1.94 9.62
C LEU A 68 -17.89 2.27 9.23
N ASP A 69 -18.82 1.36 9.48
CA ASP A 69 -20.19 1.46 8.97
C ASP A 69 -20.85 2.77 9.36
N ARG A 70 -20.75 3.16 10.65
CA ARG A 70 -21.26 4.44 11.15
C ARG A 70 -20.63 5.66 10.47
N ARG A 71 -19.31 5.65 10.22
CA ARG A 71 -18.61 6.81 9.61
C ARG A 71 -19.00 7.00 8.14
N THR A 72 -19.27 5.90 7.43
CA THR A 72 -19.58 5.93 6.00
C THR A 72 -21.07 5.91 5.70
N ALA A 73 -21.93 5.91 6.71
CA ALA A 73 -23.37 5.96 6.54
C ALA A 73 -23.80 7.31 5.94
N SER A 74 -24.66 7.26 4.93
CA SER A 74 -25.33 8.43 4.36
C SER A 74 -26.74 8.00 3.91
N PRO A 75 -27.82 8.46 4.56
CA PRO A 75 -27.85 9.40 5.70
C PRO A 75 -27.20 8.81 6.98
N PRO A 76 -26.81 9.65 7.96
CA PRO A 76 -26.35 9.17 9.27
C PRO A 76 -27.40 8.24 9.91
N ALA A 77 -26.96 7.21 10.63
CA ALA A 77 -27.89 6.37 11.39
C ALA A 77 -28.57 7.19 12.49
N ASP A 78 -29.86 6.96 12.72
CA ASP A 78 -30.62 7.61 13.79
C ASP A 78 -30.00 7.29 15.17
N LEU A 79 -30.08 8.26 16.10
CA LEU A 79 -29.50 8.20 17.45
C LEU A 79 -30.08 7.07 18.30
#